data_AF-A0A0A1TZV0-F1
#
_entry.id   AF-A0A0A1TZV0-F1
#
_cell.length_a   1.000
_cell.length_b   1.000
_cell.length_c   1.000
_cell.angle_alpha   90.00
_cell.angle_beta   90.00
_cell.angle_gamma   90.00
#
_symmetry.space_group_name_H-M   'P 1'
#
loop_
_entity.id
_entity.type
_entity.pdbx_description
1 polymer ?
#
loop_
_entity_poly.entity_id
_entity_poly.type
_entity_poly.pdbx_seq_one_letter_code
_entity_poly.pdbx_strand_id
1 'polypeptide(L)'
;MSQDKETQSPQQPPIQNEKHRQSIKEREEIQEAERVEIAEAIFVRWKTRKLMKERDIEYQTAKTKAQSKWSKLSDDKIQKFYRIATIECHLLNEDGLSGKKKIGDISKRKEEYHPYLLFCKENREKVKEEGFTGNEIMKHLSELWKEMPEDKKKKYQDLALQNRNKNNNTNTTDLN
;
A
#
# COMPACT_ATOMS: atom_id res chain seq x y z
N MET A 1 10.75 -19.33 -55.53
CA MET A 1 10.73 -20.49 -54.61
C MET A 1 12.16 -20.62 -54.10
N SER A 2 12.49 -20.39 -52.83
CA SER A 2 11.73 -20.61 -51.61
C SER A 2 12.17 -19.64 -50.52
N GLN A 3 11.27 -19.44 -49.56
CA GLN A 3 11.32 -18.50 -48.46
C GLN A 3 12.40 -18.87 -47.44
N ASP A 4 13.25 -17.90 -47.07
CA ASP A 4 14.01 -17.95 -45.83
C ASP A 4 13.05 -17.74 -44.66
N LYS A 5 12.82 -18.81 -43.89
CA LYS A 5 12.10 -18.75 -42.61
C LYS A 5 13.07 -18.24 -41.55
N GLU A 6 13.02 -16.94 -41.27
CA GLU A 6 13.58 -16.40 -40.02
C GLU A 6 12.85 -17.05 -38.83
N THR A 7 13.60 -17.85 -38.09
CA THR A 7 13.16 -18.48 -36.86
C THR A 7 13.21 -17.44 -35.76
N GLN A 8 12.05 -16.91 -35.38
CA GLN A 8 11.93 -15.96 -34.28
C GLN A 8 12.12 -16.70 -32.95
N SER A 9 13.24 -16.41 -32.29
CA SER A 9 13.62 -16.99 -30.99
C SER A 9 12.65 -16.55 -29.88
N PRO A 10 12.29 -17.40 -28.90
CA PRO A 10 11.34 -17.06 -27.85
C PRO A 10 11.92 -15.99 -26.92
N GLN A 11 11.31 -14.81 -26.89
CA GLN A 11 11.70 -13.76 -25.95
C GLN A 11 11.40 -14.22 -24.51
N GLN A 12 12.45 -14.37 -23.71
CA GLN A 12 12.34 -14.57 -22.26
C GLN A 12 11.63 -13.36 -21.61
N PRO A 13 10.78 -13.57 -20.60
CA PRO A 13 10.11 -12.47 -19.91
C PRO A 13 11.12 -11.52 -19.24
N PRO A 14 10.82 -10.21 -19.18
CA PRO A 14 11.78 -9.21 -18.70
C PRO A 14 12.08 -9.38 -17.21
N ILE A 15 13.35 -9.69 -16.92
CA ILE A 15 13.96 -9.98 -15.60
C ILE A 15 13.58 -8.97 -14.48
N GLN A 16 13.25 -7.72 -14.83
CA GLN A 16 12.88 -6.66 -13.88
C GLN A 16 11.49 -6.89 -13.24
N ASN A 17 10.53 -7.45 -13.98
CA ASN A 17 9.20 -7.76 -13.45
C ASN A 17 9.24 -8.91 -12.43
N GLU A 18 10.20 -9.82 -12.60
CA GLU A 18 10.37 -10.98 -11.72
C GLU A 18 10.98 -10.58 -10.37
N LYS A 19 12.00 -9.72 -10.38
CA LYS A 19 12.60 -9.16 -9.14
C LYS A 19 11.59 -8.37 -8.30
N HIS A 20 10.75 -7.55 -8.93
CA HIS A 20 9.70 -6.81 -8.20
C HIS A 20 8.66 -7.74 -7.58
N ARG A 21 8.23 -8.78 -8.32
CA ARG A 21 7.31 -9.81 -7.81
C ARG A 21 7.92 -10.58 -6.64
N GLN A 22 9.21 -10.92 -6.71
CA GLN A 22 9.94 -11.60 -5.62
C GLN A 22 9.99 -10.72 -4.36
N SER A 23 10.28 -9.42 -4.51
CA SER A 23 10.31 -8.47 -3.38
C SER A 23 8.93 -8.29 -2.72
N ILE A 24 7.85 -8.26 -3.50
CA ILE A 24 6.48 -8.22 -2.95
C ILE A 24 6.19 -9.50 -2.16
N LYS A 25 6.54 -10.65 -2.72
CA LYS A 25 6.32 -11.96 -2.09
C LYS A 25 7.08 -12.08 -0.77
N GLU A 26 8.34 -11.68 -0.74
CA GLU A 26 9.17 -11.67 0.48
C GLU A 26 8.56 -10.79 1.57
N ARG A 27 8.06 -9.61 1.20
CA ARG A 27 7.36 -8.72 2.14
C ARG A 27 6.06 -9.33 2.68
N GLU A 28 5.28 -9.99 1.83
CA GLU A 28 4.04 -10.66 2.23
C GLU A 28 4.32 -11.84 3.17
N GLU A 29 5.39 -12.59 2.92
CA GLU A 29 5.86 -13.70 3.77
C GLU A 29 6.30 -13.20 5.15
N ILE A 30 7.06 -12.11 5.23
CA ILE A 30 7.44 -11.47 6.49
C ILE A 30 6.20 -11.03 7.28
N GLN A 31 5.27 -10.36 6.61
CA GLN A 31 4.03 -9.90 7.26
C GLN A 31 3.14 -11.07 7.70
N GLU A 32 3.14 -12.19 6.97
CA GLU A 32 2.44 -13.40 7.39
C GLU A 32 3.10 -14.02 8.63
N ALA A 33 4.43 -14.10 8.66
CA ALA A 33 5.17 -14.60 9.82
C ALA A 33 4.89 -13.76 11.08
N GLU A 34 4.92 -12.42 10.95
CA GLU A 34 4.57 -11.50 12.04
C GLU A 34 3.12 -11.70 12.52
N ARG A 35 2.17 -11.87 11.59
CA ARG A 35 0.76 -12.17 11.94
C ARG A 35 0.63 -13.46 12.74
N VAL A 36 1.37 -14.50 12.34
CA VAL A 36 1.35 -15.80 13.01
C VAL A 36 1.90 -15.68 14.43
N GLU A 37 3.02 -14.99 14.60
CA GLU A 37 3.65 -14.77 15.91
C GLU A 37 2.74 -13.99 16.86
N ILE A 38 2.13 -12.90 16.37
CA ILE A 38 1.22 -12.07 17.17
C ILE A 38 -0.03 -12.86 17.56
N ALA A 39 -0.58 -13.67 16.64
CA ALA A 39 -1.73 -14.51 16.94
C ALA A 39 -1.41 -15.58 18.00
N GLU A 40 -0.24 -16.21 17.91
CA GLU A 40 0.25 -17.14 18.93
C GLU A 40 0.39 -16.45 20.28
N ALA A 41 1.04 -15.28 20.33
CA ALA A 41 1.24 -14.53 21.56
C ALA A 41 -0.09 -14.14 22.23
N ILE A 42 -1.08 -13.68 21.44
CA ILE A 42 -2.43 -13.37 21.92
C ILE A 42 -3.09 -14.61 22.52
N PHE A 43 -3.06 -15.75 21.81
CA PHE A 43 -3.64 -16.99 22.29
C PHE A 43 -2.97 -17.49 23.56
N VAL A 44 -1.63 -17.55 23.57
CA VAL A 44 -0.82 -18.01 24.70
C VAL A 44 -1.09 -17.15 25.92
N ARG A 45 -1.11 -15.81 25.76
CA ARG A 45 -1.42 -14.88 26.85
C ARG A 45 -2.83 -15.09 27.41
N TRP A 46 -3.84 -15.20 26.55
CA TRP A 46 -5.22 -15.47 26.98
C TRP A 46 -5.34 -16.81 27.70
N LYS A 47 -4.78 -17.87 27.11
CA LYS A 47 -4.95 -19.24 27.63
C LYS A 47 -4.18 -19.46 28.92
N THR A 48 -3.00 -18.86 29.06
CA THR A 48 -2.20 -18.88 30.29
C THR A 48 -2.97 -18.24 31.44
N ARG A 49 -3.51 -17.02 31.26
CA ARG A 49 -4.35 -16.35 32.27
C ARG A 49 -5.58 -17.18 32.64
N LYS A 50 -6.23 -17.81 31.66
CA LYS A 50 -7.37 -18.69 31.91
C LYS A 50 -6.99 -19.91 32.76
N LEU A 51 -5.86 -20.56 32.46
CA LEU A 51 -5.38 -21.73 33.20
C LEU A 51 -4.97 -21.40 34.63
N MET A 52 -4.33 -20.23 34.86
CA MET A 52 -3.98 -19.77 36.20
C MET A 52 -5.25 -19.55 37.04
N LYS A 53 -6.28 -18.92 36.47
CA LYS A 53 -7.55 -18.64 37.18
C LYS A 53 -8.37 -19.91 37.49
N GLU A 54 -8.33 -20.92 36.62
CA GLU A 54 -9.18 -22.11 36.75
C GLU A 54 -8.56 -23.23 37.60
N ARG A 55 -7.23 -23.28 37.75
CA ARG A 55 -6.55 -24.47 38.27
C ARG A 55 -5.38 -24.20 39.22
N ASP A 56 -5.17 -22.95 39.65
CA ASP A 56 -4.05 -22.53 40.51
C ASP A 56 -2.70 -23.12 40.05
N ILE A 57 -2.43 -22.98 38.75
CA ILE A 57 -1.25 -23.52 38.09
C ILE A 57 -0.21 -22.40 37.95
N GLU A 58 1.05 -22.71 38.24
CA GLU A 58 2.19 -21.81 38.04
C GLU A 58 2.29 -21.32 36.58
N TYR A 59 2.65 -20.05 36.41
CA TYR A 59 2.70 -19.34 35.12
C TYR A 59 3.47 -20.09 34.02
N GLN A 60 4.68 -20.58 34.32
CA GLN A 60 5.51 -21.25 33.30
C GLN A 60 4.86 -22.53 32.80
N THR A 61 4.31 -23.32 33.72
CA THR A 61 3.57 -24.54 33.39
C THR A 61 2.31 -24.24 32.58
N ALA A 62 1.59 -23.16 32.93
CA ALA A 62 0.41 -22.72 32.19
C ALA A 62 0.76 -22.20 30.78
N LYS A 63 1.89 -21.49 30.62
CA LYS A 63 2.39 -21.00 29.33
C LYS A 63 2.79 -22.14 28.39
N THR A 64 3.58 -23.11 28.86
CA THR A 64 3.97 -24.28 28.07
C THR A 64 2.75 -25.10 27.63
N LYS A 65 1.75 -25.26 28.52
CA LYS A 65 0.48 -25.91 28.17
C LYS A 65 -0.32 -25.12 27.13
N ALA A 66 -0.27 -23.79 27.16
CA ALA A 66 -0.91 -22.95 26.17
C ALA A 66 -0.22 -23.08 24.80
N GLN A 67 1.12 -23.05 24.74
CA GLN A 67 1.89 -23.24 23.49
C GLN A 67 1.65 -24.63 22.88
N SER A 68 1.70 -25.69 23.69
CA SER A 68 1.36 -27.06 23.23
C SER A 68 -0.07 -27.18 22.72
N LYS A 69 -0.97 -26.32 23.20
CA LYS A 69 -2.36 -26.29 22.75
C LYS A 69 -2.54 -25.48 21.47
N TRP A 70 -1.74 -24.43 21.27
CA TRP A 70 -1.71 -23.65 20.03
C TRP A 70 -1.39 -24.53 18.82
N SER A 71 -0.33 -25.34 18.92
CA SER A 71 0.08 -26.27 17.84
C SER A 71 -0.92 -27.38 17.52
N LYS A 72 -1.95 -27.59 18.37
CA LYS A 72 -3.00 -28.61 18.21
C LYS A 72 -4.37 -28.01 17.89
N LEU A 73 -4.46 -26.71 17.68
CA LEU A 73 -5.73 -26.07 17.31
C LEU A 73 -6.10 -26.38 15.87
N SER A 74 -7.40 -26.45 15.60
CA SER A 74 -7.93 -26.51 14.24
C SER A 74 -7.78 -25.16 13.55
N ASP A 75 -7.64 -25.17 12.23
CA ASP A 75 -7.44 -23.97 11.41
C ASP A 75 -8.52 -22.91 11.67
N ASP A 76 -9.80 -23.28 11.71
CA ASP A 76 -10.92 -22.37 12.03
C ASP A 76 -10.76 -21.57 13.34
N LYS A 77 -10.08 -22.16 14.33
CA LYS A 77 -9.84 -21.51 15.62
C LYS A 77 -8.64 -20.59 15.52
N ILE A 78 -7.58 -21.01 14.82
CA ILE A 78 -6.38 -20.21 14.55
C ILE A 78 -6.74 -18.96 13.74
N GLN A 79 -7.60 -19.09 12.72
CA GLN A 79 -8.10 -17.98 11.90
C GLN A 79 -8.73 -16.85 12.72
N LYS A 80 -9.39 -17.16 13.84
CA LYS A 80 -9.94 -16.13 14.74
C LYS A 80 -8.84 -15.31 15.40
N PHE A 81 -7.72 -15.95 15.78
CA PHE A 81 -6.57 -15.26 16.34
C PHE A 81 -5.80 -14.48 15.27
N TYR A 82 -5.74 -14.94 14.02
CA TYR A 82 -5.21 -14.13 12.91
C TYR A 82 -6.01 -12.86 12.65
N ARG A 83 -7.35 -12.94 12.72
CA ARG A 83 -8.22 -11.75 12.62
C ARG A 83 -7.96 -10.77 13.76
N ILE A 84 -7.81 -11.27 14.99
CA ILE A 84 -7.49 -10.43 16.16
C ILE A 84 -6.08 -9.85 16.04
N ALA A 85 -5.09 -10.63 15.61
CA ALA A 85 -3.73 -10.15 15.37
C ALA A 85 -3.71 -9.06 14.31
N THR A 86 -4.50 -9.21 13.24
CA THR A 86 -4.68 -8.17 12.23
C THR A 86 -5.20 -6.88 12.87
N ILE A 87 -6.26 -6.97 13.68
CA ILE A 87 -6.83 -5.80 14.38
C ILE A 87 -5.81 -5.21 15.36
N GLU A 88 -5.11 -6.03 16.14
CA GLU A 88 -4.08 -5.60 17.10
C GLU A 88 -2.92 -4.89 16.39
N CYS A 89 -2.40 -5.42 15.27
CA CYS A 89 -1.41 -4.73 14.42
C CYS A 89 -1.92 -3.37 13.94
N HIS A 90 -3.21 -3.26 13.62
CA HIS A 90 -3.80 -1.99 13.19
C HIS A 90 -3.99 -1.01 14.37
N LEU A 91 -4.31 -1.50 15.57
CA LEU A 91 -4.62 -0.72 16.77
C LEU A 91 -3.37 -0.31 17.57
N LEU A 92 -2.37 -1.19 17.68
CA LEU A 92 -1.10 -0.98 18.38
C LEU A 92 0.00 -0.42 17.45
N ASN A 93 -0.35 0.45 16.51
CA ASN A 93 0.62 1.19 15.69
C ASN A 93 1.45 2.19 16.55
N GLU A 94 2.28 1.66 17.45
CA GLU A 94 3.67 2.09 17.67
C GLU A 94 4.50 1.29 16.63
N ASP A 95 4.40 1.50 15.33
CA ASP A 95 5.02 2.58 14.59
C ASP A 95 4.40 2.57 13.18
N GLY A 96 3.93 3.72 12.70
CA GLY A 96 3.17 3.84 11.46
C GLY A 96 3.92 3.49 10.16
N LEU A 97 4.14 2.21 9.89
CA LEU A 97 4.84 1.73 8.68
C LEU A 97 4.11 0.64 7.87
N SER A 98 2.97 0.11 8.34
CA SER A 98 2.12 -0.71 7.47
C SER A 98 1.19 0.16 6.61
N GLY A 99 1.71 0.63 5.47
CA GLY A 99 0.87 0.89 4.29
C GLY A 99 0.38 2.31 4.05
N LYS A 100 0.54 3.24 4.99
CA LYS A 100 0.57 4.67 4.61
C LYS A 100 1.95 4.92 4.00
N LYS A 101 2.15 4.67 2.70
CA LYS A 101 3.16 5.47 1.96
C LYS A 101 2.89 6.91 2.43
N LYS A 102 3.92 7.64 2.89
CA LYS A 102 3.76 9.00 3.45
C LYS A 102 2.68 9.69 2.63
N ILE A 103 1.61 10.18 3.26
CA ILE A 103 0.51 10.82 2.52
C ILE A 103 1.06 11.88 1.56
N GLY A 104 2.18 12.51 1.91
CA GLY A 104 3.01 13.31 1.00
C GLY A 104 3.48 12.58 -0.29
N ASP A 105 4.10 11.41 -0.23
CA ASP A 105 4.58 10.65 -1.40
C ASP A 105 3.48 9.99 -2.24
N ILE A 106 2.31 9.71 -1.66
CA ILE A 106 1.12 9.30 -2.45
C ILE A 106 0.48 10.53 -3.10
N SER A 107 0.25 11.59 -2.33
CA SER A 107 -0.43 12.80 -2.83
C SER A 107 0.39 13.44 -3.94
N LYS A 108 1.71 13.57 -3.74
CA LYS A 108 2.63 14.16 -4.72
C LYS A 108 2.63 13.41 -6.06
N ARG A 109 2.65 12.07 -6.02
CA ARG A 109 2.51 11.28 -7.26
C ARG A 109 1.12 11.41 -7.88
N LYS A 110 0.04 11.42 -7.10
CA LYS A 110 -1.33 11.55 -7.64
C LYS A 110 -1.59 12.95 -8.24
N GLU A 111 -1.03 13.99 -7.63
CA GLU A 111 -1.08 15.38 -8.13
C GLU A 111 -0.41 15.55 -9.49
N GLU A 112 0.66 14.81 -9.75
CA GLU A 112 1.43 14.89 -11.00
C GLU A 112 0.71 14.29 -12.22
N TYR A 113 -0.31 13.44 -12.03
CA TYR A 113 -0.99 12.74 -13.13
C TYR A 113 -2.48 13.06 -13.29
N HIS A 114 -3.04 13.96 -12.48
CA HIS A 114 -4.45 14.31 -12.61
C HIS A 114 -4.59 15.64 -13.36
N PRO A 115 -5.22 15.68 -14.55
CA PRO A 115 -5.30 16.90 -15.39
C PRO A 115 -5.84 18.12 -14.63
N TYR A 116 -6.90 17.94 -13.83
CA TYR A 116 -7.46 19.01 -13.01
C TYR A 116 -6.49 19.52 -11.92
N LEU A 117 -5.65 18.64 -11.32
CA LEU A 117 -4.70 19.06 -10.29
C LEU A 117 -3.54 19.84 -10.89
N LEU A 118 -3.11 19.48 -12.11
CA LEU A 118 -2.15 20.28 -12.89
C LEU A 118 -2.69 21.66 -13.22
N PHE A 119 -3.95 21.74 -13.66
CA PHE A 119 -4.64 23.02 -13.87
C PHE A 119 -4.73 23.84 -12.58
N CYS A 120 -5.11 23.22 -11.45
CA CYS A 120 -5.17 23.89 -10.15
C CYS A 120 -3.79 24.43 -9.75
N LYS A 121 -2.71 23.68 -9.97
CA LYS A 121 -1.35 24.11 -9.63
C LYS A 121 -0.94 25.38 -10.38
N GLU A 122 -1.26 25.48 -11.67
CA GLU A 122 -0.89 26.63 -12.52
C GLU A 122 -1.77 27.86 -12.24
N ASN A 123 -3.04 27.67 -11.87
CA ASN A 123 -4.00 28.78 -11.74
C ASN A 123 -4.29 29.18 -10.30
N ARG A 124 -3.87 28.37 -9.30
CA ARG A 124 -4.05 28.69 -7.88
C ARG A 124 -3.37 29.99 -7.46
N GLU A 125 -2.20 30.31 -8.02
CA GLU A 125 -1.51 31.57 -7.72
C GLU A 125 -2.28 32.77 -8.29
N LYS A 126 -2.79 32.66 -9.53
CA LYS A 126 -3.61 33.72 -10.16
C LYS A 126 -4.90 33.99 -9.37
N VAL A 127 -5.63 32.93 -9.01
CA VAL A 127 -6.86 33.06 -8.21
C VAL A 127 -6.56 33.56 -6.79
N LYS A 128 -5.37 33.26 -6.25
CA LYS A 128 -4.94 33.82 -4.96
C LYS A 128 -4.63 35.32 -5.06
N GLU A 129 -4.02 35.77 -6.14
CA GLU A 129 -3.76 37.20 -6.42
C GLU A 129 -5.05 38.00 -6.61
N GLU A 130 -6.10 37.36 -7.13
CA GLU A 130 -7.46 37.93 -7.23
C GLU A 130 -8.16 38.11 -5.87
N GLY A 131 -7.55 37.66 -4.76
CA GLY A 131 -8.02 37.92 -3.40
C GLY A 131 -8.89 36.83 -2.78
N PHE A 132 -9.08 35.69 -3.45
CA PHE A 132 -9.85 34.56 -2.90
C PHE A 132 -9.10 33.87 -1.75
N THR A 133 -9.82 33.47 -0.70
CA THR A 133 -9.23 32.72 0.43
C THR A 133 -9.23 31.21 0.17
N GLY A 134 -8.36 30.44 0.85
CA GLY A 134 -7.98 29.08 0.47
C GLY A 134 -9.12 28.13 0.04
N ASN A 135 -10.24 28.10 0.76
CA ASN A 135 -11.39 27.25 0.42
C ASN A 135 -12.19 27.76 -0.79
N GLU A 136 -12.17 29.06 -1.04
CA GLU A 136 -12.86 29.71 -2.16
C GLU A 136 -12.07 29.52 -3.47
N ILE A 137 -10.74 29.54 -3.40
CA ILE A 137 -9.87 29.28 -4.55
C ILE A 137 -10.20 27.93 -5.20
N MET A 138 -10.36 26.87 -4.40
CA MET A 138 -10.64 25.54 -4.92
C MET A 138 -12.03 25.43 -5.55
N LYS A 139 -13.02 26.16 -5.02
CA LYS A 139 -14.37 26.22 -5.62
C LYS A 139 -14.33 26.93 -6.96
N HIS A 140 -13.66 28.09 -7.02
CA HIS A 140 -13.53 28.88 -8.23
C HIS A 140 -12.77 28.12 -9.33
N LEU A 141 -11.67 27.46 -8.99
CA LEU A 141 -10.93 26.61 -9.93
C LEU A 141 -11.78 25.44 -10.46
N SER A 142 -12.68 24.88 -9.63
CA SER A 142 -13.58 23.82 -10.08
C SER A 142 -14.61 24.32 -11.11
N GLU A 143 -15.12 25.54 -10.91
CA GLU A 143 -16.04 26.21 -11.84
C GLU A 143 -15.34 26.55 -13.16
N LEU A 144 -14.16 27.19 -13.11
CA LEU A 144 -13.34 27.47 -14.28
C LEU A 144 -13.01 26.19 -15.06
N TRP A 145 -12.69 25.10 -14.38
CA TRP A 145 -12.40 23.83 -15.04
C TRP A 145 -13.64 23.27 -15.75
N LYS A 146 -14.84 23.39 -15.18
CA LYS A 146 -16.07 22.93 -15.84
C LYS A 146 -16.36 23.73 -17.09
N GLU A 147 -16.23 25.06 -17.02
CA GLU A 147 -16.48 26.00 -18.12
C GLU A 147 -15.40 25.99 -19.21
N MET A 148 -14.21 25.45 -18.90
CA MET A 148 -13.11 25.40 -19.85
C MET A 148 -13.43 24.53 -21.08
N PRO A 149 -13.13 24.99 -22.31
CA PRO A 149 -13.31 24.20 -23.53
C PRO A 149 -12.38 22.98 -23.57
N GLU A 150 -12.82 21.93 -24.26
CA GLU A 150 -12.12 20.64 -24.30
C GLU A 150 -10.70 20.77 -24.86
N ASP A 151 -10.46 21.69 -25.80
CA ASP A 151 -9.12 21.94 -26.35
C ASP A 151 -8.10 22.37 -25.29
N LYS A 152 -8.54 23.19 -24.32
CA LYS A 152 -7.69 23.63 -23.21
C LYS A 152 -7.54 22.53 -22.16
N LYS A 153 -8.60 21.72 -21.93
CA LYS A 153 -8.53 20.53 -21.06
C LYS A 153 -7.56 19.48 -21.60
N LYS A 154 -7.55 19.29 -22.93
CA LYS A 154 -6.67 18.35 -23.63
C LYS A 154 -5.19 18.61 -23.37
N LYS A 155 -4.77 19.89 -23.34
CA LYS A 155 -3.40 20.27 -22.94
C LYS A 155 -3.00 19.66 -21.58
N TYR A 156 -3.90 19.72 -20.59
CA TYR A 156 -3.65 19.16 -19.27
C TYR A 156 -3.74 17.64 -19.23
N GLN A 157 -4.55 17.03 -20.10
CA GLN A 157 -4.61 15.57 -20.29
C GLN A 157 -3.29 15.03 -20.89
N ASP A 158 -2.78 15.71 -21.92
CA ASP A 158 -1.51 15.36 -22.56
C ASP A 158 -0.34 15.53 -21.58
N LEU A 159 -0.33 16.61 -20.80
CA LEU A 159 0.67 16.85 -19.75
C LEU A 159 0.61 15.78 -18.65
N ALA A 160 -0.59 15.39 -18.22
CA ALA A 160 -0.77 14.31 -17.26
C ALA A 160 -0.25 12.97 -17.78
N LEU A 161 -0.48 12.68 -19.07
CA LEU A 161 0.03 11.47 -19.72
C LEU A 161 1.56 11.47 -19.81
N GLN A 162 2.17 12.60 -20.16
CA GLN A 162 3.62 12.76 -20.18
C GLN A 162 4.25 12.56 -18.80
N ASN A 163 3.68 13.18 -17.76
CA ASN A 163 4.15 13.01 -16.39
C ASN A 163 4.06 11.55 -15.95
N ARG A 164 2.95 10.87 -16.27
CA ARG A 164 2.75 9.44 -15.98
C ARG A 164 3.86 8.59 -16.58
N ASN A 165 4.21 8.85 -17.84
CA ASN A 165 5.24 8.09 -18.54
C ASN A 165 6.64 8.39 -17.96
N LYS A 166 6.93 9.65 -17.61
CA LYS A 166 8.23 10.05 -17.05
C LYS A 166 8.49 9.40 -15.69
N ASN A 167 7.51 9.38 -14.80
CA ASN A 167 7.67 8.78 -13.47
C ASN A 167 7.73 7.24 -13.48
N ASN A 168 7.15 6.60 -14.49
CA ASN A 168 7.38 5.17 -14.71
C ASN A 168 8.84 4.89 -15.09
N ASN A 169 9.50 5.82 -15.79
CA ASN A 169 10.90 5.67 -16.21
C ASN A 169 11.92 6.05 -15.12
N THR A 170 11.62 7.01 -14.24
CA THR A 170 12.54 7.43 -13.17
C THR A 170 12.68 6.42 -12.04
N ASN A 171 11.67 5.58 -11.76
CA ASN A 171 11.81 4.45 -10.83
C ASN A 171 12.86 3.40 -11.28
N THR A 172 13.35 3.49 -12.53
CA THR A 172 14.39 2.61 -13.08
C THR A 172 15.80 3.20 -12.95
N THR A 173 15.94 4.50 -12.68
CA THR A 173 17.24 5.20 -12.74
C THR A 173 17.92 5.38 -11.37
N ASP A 174 17.18 5.28 -10.26
CA ASP A 174 17.74 5.43 -8.90
C ASP A 174 18.26 4.10 -8.27
N LEU A 175 18.60 3.11 -9.10
CA LEU A 175 19.10 1.80 -8.66
C LEU A 175 20.45 1.39 -9.29
N ASN A 176 21.23 2.35 -9.81
CA ASN A 176 22.62 2.13 -10.22
C ASN A 176 23.60 2.80 -9.27
#